data_AF-A0AAU3RY61-F1
#
_entry.id   AF-A0AAU3RY61-F1
#
_cell.length_a   1.000
_cell.length_b   1.000
_cell.length_c   1.000
_cell.angle_alpha   90.00
_cell.angle_beta   90.00
_cell.angle_gamma   90.00
#
_symmetry.space_group_name_H-M   'P 1'
#
loop_
_entity.id
_entity.type
_entity.pdbx_description
1 polymer ?
#
loop_
_entity_poly.entity_id
_entity_poly.type
_entity_poly.pdbx_seq_one_letter_code
_entity_poly.pdbx_strand_id
1 'polypeptide(L)'
;MSEALEQALAEALAGLVTAVDTCEDDVLDPDTAVKWLEGSAYVLDRLAPADRRRLAALFRAAALREPAGPWRDDLLKVGDGFGLDEDQHELYCDAVEAHVRRFVETVRAVDPATEVPGCPGWTFADLTRHHGTTHRWIAHLVRHRVTERVWSRDVPLELPDEEEDCPDWLAAAAEESLKVLRSADPETPMWSPGADQHVRFFARRLLFEAVVHLADAELALGRTPRVEACTAADGIEEFLENLPFLGRLAEPAAALGRDGAFLRLRATDTGAAWTVVLGGGSGFRWENAAHGASGSDASGGDATVTVEGAAGELLLLVYGRRAPGDEEFTVTGEREALDAWLAATSL
;
A
#
# COMPACT_ATOMS: atom_id res chain seq x y z
N MET A 1 8.64 -22.75 -8.00
CA MET A 1 9.03 -23.72 -6.97
C MET A 1 8.10 -24.93 -7.07
N SER A 2 8.53 -26.16 -6.80
CA SER A 2 7.58 -27.28 -6.77
C SER A 2 6.72 -27.19 -5.51
N GLU A 3 5.46 -27.63 -5.57
CA GLU A 3 4.54 -27.62 -4.42
C GLU A 3 5.13 -28.41 -3.23
N ALA A 4 5.82 -29.51 -3.50
CA ALA A 4 6.51 -30.30 -2.48
C ALA A 4 7.66 -29.53 -1.79
N LEU A 5 8.40 -28.68 -2.52
CA LEU A 5 9.48 -27.88 -1.95
C LEU A 5 8.92 -26.71 -1.14
N GLU A 6 7.88 -26.05 -1.65
CA GLU A 6 7.16 -24.98 -0.94
C GLU A 6 6.63 -25.49 0.40
N GLN A 7 5.94 -26.63 0.38
CA GLN A 7 5.41 -27.26 1.57
C GLN A 7 6.51 -27.64 2.56
N ALA A 8 7.61 -28.25 2.09
CA ALA A 8 8.73 -28.61 2.96
C ALA A 8 9.39 -27.38 3.62
N LEU A 9 9.52 -26.28 2.89
CA LEU A 9 10.09 -25.04 3.41
C LEU A 9 9.16 -24.36 4.42
N ALA A 10 7.86 -24.31 4.13
CA ALA A 10 6.87 -23.76 5.06
C ALA A 10 6.81 -24.57 6.37
N GLU A 11 6.84 -25.89 6.27
CA GLU A 11 6.87 -26.78 7.43
C GLU A 11 8.14 -26.59 8.26
N ALA A 12 9.31 -26.52 7.60
CA ALA A 12 10.58 -26.28 8.28
C ALA A 12 10.62 -24.91 8.97
N LEU A 13 10.08 -23.87 8.32
CA LEU A 13 10.01 -22.53 8.87
C LEU A 13 9.08 -22.47 10.09
N ALA A 14 7.86 -23.01 9.99
CA ALA A 14 6.92 -23.07 11.11
C ALA A 14 7.51 -23.80 12.31
N GLY A 15 8.18 -24.94 12.06
CA GLY A 15 8.86 -25.71 13.11
C GLY A 15 10.00 -24.94 13.77
N LEU A 16 10.84 -24.26 12.98
CA LEU A 16 11.96 -23.47 13.51
C LEU A 16 11.49 -22.27 14.32
N VAL A 17 10.48 -21.55 13.82
CA VAL A 17 9.90 -20.40 14.50
C VAL A 17 9.24 -20.81 15.82
N THR A 18 8.45 -21.88 15.82
CA THR A 18 7.84 -22.41 17.06
C THR A 18 8.92 -22.85 18.05
N ALA A 19 9.99 -23.50 17.56
CA ALA A 19 11.08 -23.95 18.42
C ALA A 19 11.83 -22.79 19.08
N VAL A 20 11.98 -21.66 18.37
CA VAL A 20 12.59 -20.44 18.90
C VAL A 20 11.67 -19.77 19.93
N ASP A 21 10.37 -19.66 19.62
CA ASP A 21 9.37 -19.00 20.48
C ASP A 21 9.10 -19.77 21.78
N THR A 22 9.11 -21.11 21.71
CA THR A 22 8.86 -22.00 22.87
C THR A 22 10.13 -22.46 23.57
N CYS A 23 11.30 -21.92 23.18
CA CYS A 23 12.58 -22.29 23.75
C CYS A 23 12.68 -21.83 25.21
N GLU A 24 13.30 -22.64 26.07
CA GLU A 24 13.61 -22.21 27.44
C GLU A 24 14.77 -21.19 27.42
N ASP A 25 14.71 -20.18 28.28
CA ASP A 25 15.68 -19.07 28.34
C ASP A 25 17.14 -19.52 28.58
N ASP A 26 17.35 -20.73 29.12
CA ASP A 26 18.68 -21.32 29.34
C ASP A 26 19.26 -21.98 28.08
N VAL A 27 18.42 -22.26 27.08
CA VAL A 27 18.80 -22.79 25.76
C VAL A 27 19.01 -21.66 24.75
N LEU A 28 18.12 -20.67 24.72
CA LEU A 28 18.22 -19.52 23.84
C LEU A 28 17.96 -18.23 24.63
N ASP A 29 18.94 -17.34 24.61
CA ASP A 29 18.83 -16.01 25.20
C ASP A 29 17.60 -15.25 24.62
N PRO A 30 16.69 -14.73 25.47
CA PRO A 30 15.45 -14.10 25.01
C PRO A 30 15.68 -12.91 24.06
N ASP A 31 16.71 -12.09 24.30
CA ASP A 31 17.02 -10.94 23.43
C ASP A 31 17.45 -11.40 22.03
N THR A 32 18.09 -12.57 21.93
CA THR A 32 18.47 -13.18 20.66
C THR A 32 17.26 -13.80 19.96
N ALA A 33 16.39 -14.48 20.71
CA ALA A 33 15.14 -15.04 20.19
C ALA A 33 14.26 -13.93 19.58
N VAL A 34 14.05 -12.83 20.31
CA VAL A 34 13.27 -11.67 19.83
C VAL A 34 13.83 -11.14 18.52
N LYS A 35 15.15 -10.89 18.42
CA LYS A 35 15.77 -10.39 17.18
C LYS A 35 15.56 -11.31 15.98
N TRP A 36 15.59 -12.62 16.19
CA TRP A 36 15.39 -13.60 15.11
C TRP A 36 13.94 -13.67 14.67
N LEU A 37 13.00 -13.60 15.63
CA LEU A 37 11.57 -13.55 15.34
C LEU A 37 11.21 -12.23 14.65
N GLU A 38 11.71 -11.08 15.11
CA GLU A 38 11.54 -9.78 14.45
C GLU A 38 12.06 -9.79 13.00
N GLY A 39 13.25 -10.36 12.77
CA GLY A 39 13.80 -10.49 11.42
C GLY A 39 12.96 -11.38 10.52
N SER A 40 12.36 -12.44 11.08
CA SER A 40 11.47 -13.35 10.36
C SER A 40 10.12 -12.70 10.05
N ALA A 41 9.53 -12.01 11.03
CA ALA A 41 8.31 -11.22 10.86
C ALA A 41 8.46 -10.20 9.74
N TYR A 42 9.58 -9.46 9.72
CA TYR A 42 9.86 -8.50 8.66
C TYR A 42 9.85 -9.12 7.25
N VAL A 43 10.33 -10.35 7.09
CA VAL A 43 10.32 -11.04 5.78
C VAL A 43 8.92 -11.52 5.43
N LEU A 44 8.21 -12.08 6.41
CA LEU A 44 6.89 -12.68 6.23
C LEU A 44 5.79 -11.63 5.95
N ASP A 45 5.86 -10.48 6.61
CA ASP A 45 4.88 -9.41 6.48
C ASP A 45 4.90 -8.75 5.08
N ARG A 46 6.00 -8.93 4.35
CA ARG A 46 6.20 -8.45 2.97
C ARG A 46 5.74 -9.43 1.90
N LEU A 47 5.29 -10.61 2.29
CA LEU A 47 4.64 -11.52 1.36
C LEU A 47 3.34 -10.86 0.87
N ALA A 48 3.05 -11.02 -0.42
CA ALA A 48 1.78 -10.58 -0.98
C ALA A 48 0.64 -11.22 -0.17
N PRO A 49 -0.54 -10.59 -0.05
CA PRO A 49 -1.63 -11.12 0.77
C PRO A 49 -2.04 -12.55 0.39
N ALA A 50 -1.97 -12.90 -0.90
CA ALA A 50 -2.22 -14.26 -1.38
C ALA A 50 -1.15 -15.26 -0.88
N ASP A 51 0.11 -14.84 -0.84
CA ASP A 51 1.22 -15.65 -0.36
C ASP A 51 1.22 -15.80 1.16
N ARG A 52 0.82 -14.76 1.92
CA ARG A 52 0.58 -14.87 3.36
C ARG A 52 -0.51 -15.86 3.68
N ARG A 53 -1.66 -15.77 3.01
CA ARG A 53 -2.75 -16.76 3.17
C ARG A 53 -2.31 -18.17 2.80
N ARG A 54 -1.52 -18.32 1.72
CA ARG A 54 -0.99 -19.61 1.32
C ARG A 54 -0.02 -20.17 2.36
N LEU A 55 0.90 -19.34 2.86
CA LEU A 55 1.86 -19.71 3.88
C LEU A 55 1.19 -20.05 5.21
N ALA A 56 0.20 -19.26 5.64
CA ALA A 56 -0.64 -19.53 6.80
C ALA A 56 -1.36 -20.88 6.67
N ALA A 57 -1.96 -21.15 5.50
CA ALA A 57 -2.58 -22.45 5.22
C ALA A 57 -1.58 -23.61 5.28
N LEU A 58 -0.35 -23.42 4.81
CA LEU A 58 0.73 -24.40 4.91
C LEU A 58 1.19 -24.60 6.35
N PHE A 59 1.33 -23.54 7.15
CA PHE A 59 1.67 -23.61 8.58
C PHE A 59 0.59 -24.37 9.34
N ARG A 60 -0.68 -24.05 9.09
CA ARG A 60 -1.82 -24.77 9.67
C ARG A 60 -1.85 -26.24 9.25
N ALA A 61 -1.62 -26.54 7.97
CA ALA A 61 -1.55 -27.93 7.49
C ALA A 61 -0.38 -28.70 8.12
N ALA A 62 0.75 -28.03 8.34
CA ALA A 62 1.88 -28.58 9.06
C ALA A 62 1.49 -28.96 10.49
N ALA A 63 0.90 -28.02 11.24
CA ALA A 63 0.45 -28.22 12.61
C ALA A 63 -0.59 -29.35 12.72
N LEU A 64 -1.53 -29.46 11.79
CA LEU A 64 -2.58 -30.48 11.81
C LEU A 64 -2.06 -31.91 11.59
N ARG A 65 -0.86 -32.09 11.03
CA ARG A 65 -0.20 -33.41 10.90
C ARG A 65 0.48 -33.85 12.21
N GLU A 66 0.75 -32.92 13.11
CA GLU A 66 1.28 -33.23 14.44
C GLU A 66 0.18 -33.83 15.34
N PRO A 67 0.56 -34.74 16.27
CA PRO A 67 -0.34 -35.21 17.31
C PRO A 67 -0.91 -34.04 18.13
N ALA A 68 -2.13 -34.18 18.63
CA ALA A 68 -2.70 -33.20 19.54
C ALA A 68 -1.83 -33.04 20.80
N GLY A 69 -1.51 -31.79 21.15
CA GLY A 69 -0.67 -31.45 22.29
C GLY A 69 -0.08 -30.04 22.18
N PRO A 70 0.68 -29.59 23.19
CA PRO A 70 1.18 -28.22 23.28
C PRO A 70 1.94 -27.76 22.03
N TRP A 71 2.80 -28.62 21.49
CA TRP A 71 3.57 -28.32 20.28
C TRP A 71 2.70 -27.99 19.05
N ARG A 72 1.61 -28.74 18.86
CA ARG A 72 0.65 -28.46 17.79
C ARG A 72 -0.10 -27.16 18.05
N ASP A 73 -0.46 -26.89 19.30
CA ASP A 73 -1.17 -25.67 19.68
C ASP A 73 -0.29 -24.42 19.48
N ASP A 74 1.01 -24.51 19.70
CA ASP A 74 1.96 -23.42 19.47
C ASP A 74 2.25 -23.23 17.97
N LEU A 75 2.41 -24.33 17.20
CA LEU A 75 2.49 -24.26 15.73
C LEU A 75 1.27 -23.58 15.10
N LEU A 76 0.08 -23.76 15.66
CA LEU A 76 -1.14 -23.11 15.19
C LEU A 76 -1.15 -21.59 15.43
N LYS A 77 -0.41 -21.09 16.43
CA LYS A 77 -0.31 -19.65 16.75
C LYS A 77 0.76 -18.93 15.94
N VAL A 78 1.66 -19.65 15.27
CA VAL A 78 2.72 -19.03 14.48
C VAL A 78 2.12 -18.13 13.41
N GLY A 79 1.10 -18.59 12.68
CA GLY A 79 0.47 -17.76 11.65
C GLY A 79 -0.06 -16.43 12.20
N ASP A 80 -0.76 -16.47 13.34
CA ASP A 80 -1.24 -15.29 14.06
C ASP A 80 -0.10 -14.36 14.52
N GLY A 81 0.95 -14.92 15.15
CA GLY A 81 2.07 -14.15 15.72
C GLY A 81 2.94 -13.42 14.68
N PHE A 82 2.82 -13.79 13.41
CA PHE A 82 3.54 -13.17 12.29
C PHE A 82 2.60 -12.45 11.31
N GLY A 83 1.34 -12.20 11.66
CA GLY A 83 0.38 -11.49 10.81
C GLY A 83 0.03 -12.25 9.51
N LEU A 84 0.26 -13.56 9.47
CA LEU A 84 -0.01 -14.40 8.29
C LEU A 84 -1.49 -14.79 8.19
N ASP A 85 -2.16 -14.91 9.33
CA ASP A 85 -3.59 -15.21 9.45
C ASP A 85 -4.46 -13.94 9.47
N GLU A 86 -3.85 -12.76 9.50
CA GLU A 86 -4.57 -11.48 9.50
C GLU A 86 -5.24 -11.23 8.14
N ASP A 87 -6.53 -10.87 8.19
CA ASP A 87 -7.26 -10.47 7.00
C ASP A 87 -6.71 -9.12 6.52
N GLN A 88 -5.95 -9.14 5.43
CA GLN A 88 -5.40 -7.94 4.83
C GLN A 88 -6.45 -6.85 4.58
N HIS A 89 -7.67 -7.25 4.23
CA HIS A 89 -8.77 -6.30 4.02
C HIS A 89 -9.14 -5.57 5.31
N GLU A 90 -9.12 -6.28 6.44
CA GLU A 90 -9.35 -5.70 7.77
C GLU A 90 -8.17 -4.79 8.18
N LEU A 91 -6.92 -5.20 7.92
CA LEU A 91 -5.74 -4.36 8.17
C LEU A 91 -5.80 -3.04 7.40
N TYR A 92 -6.25 -3.07 6.14
CA TYR A 92 -6.48 -1.84 5.38
C TYR A 92 -7.58 -0.98 6.00
N CYS A 93 -8.68 -1.60 6.46
CA CYS A 93 -9.76 -0.87 7.13
C CYS A 93 -9.29 -0.19 8.42
N ASP A 94 -8.52 -0.88 9.25
CA ASP A 94 -7.96 -0.33 10.50
C ASP A 94 -6.97 0.81 10.23
N ALA A 95 -6.11 0.65 9.22
CA ALA A 95 -5.18 1.69 8.82
C ALA A 95 -5.90 2.93 8.28
N VAL A 96 -6.93 2.75 7.45
CA VAL A 96 -7.80 3.86 6.99
C VAL A 96 -8.42 4.58 8.18
N GLU A 97 -9.00 3.85 9.14
CA GLU A 97 -9.60 4.44 10.34
C GLU A 97 -8.60 5.31 11.12
N ALA A 98 -7.38 4.80 11.32
CA ALA A 98 -6.32 5.52 12.02
C ALA A 98 -5.87 6.78 11.28
N HIS A 99 -5.65 6.70 9.96
CA HIS A 99 -5.23 7.83 9.14
C HIS A 99 -6.30 8.91 9.02
N VAL A 100 -7.57 8.53 8.78
CA VAL A 100 -8.68 9.47 8.72
C VAL A 100 -8.90 10.16 10.06
N ARG A 101 -8.82 9.43 11.18
CA ARG A 101 -8.94 10.04 12.52
C ARG A 101 -7.86 11.11 12.73
N ARG A 102 -6.60 10.81 12.40
CA ARG A 102 -5.49 11.77 12.50
C ARG A 102 -5.69 12.96 11.56
N PHE A 103 -6.20 12.73 10.35
CA PHE A 103 -6.55 13.80 9.41
C PHE A 103 -7.63 14.72 10.01
N VAL A 104 -8.75 14.15 10.48
CA VAL A 104 -9.86 14.91 11.10
C VAL A 104 -9.38 15.71 12.31
N GLU A 105 -8.57 15.11 13.19
CA GLU A 105 -7.94 15.82 14.32
C GLU A 105 -7.07 16.99 13.87
N THR A 106 -6.35 16.82 12.76
CA THR A 106 -5.49 17.86 12.18
C THR A 106 -6.32 19.02 11.62
N VAL A 107 -7.34 18.75 10.81
CA VAL A 107 -8.08 19.79 10.09
C VAL A 107 -9.05 20.58 10.99
N ARG A 108 -9.55 19.99 12.08
CA ARG A 108 -10.41 20.69 13.06
C ARG A 108 -9.77 21.92 13.71
N ALA A 109 -8.44 21.99 13.71
CA ALA A 109 -7.68 23.07 14.33
C ALA A 109 -7.17 24.11 13.31
N VAL A 110 -7.56 24.01 12.04
CA VAL A 110 -7.02 24.79 10.92
C VAL A 110 -8.13 25.62 10.29
N ASP A 111 -7.79 26.83 9.82
CA ASP A 111 -8.71 27.65 9.02
C ASP A 111 -9.04 26.89 7.71
N PRO A 112 -10.33 26.56 7.44
CA PRO A 112 -10.73 25.81 6.26
C PRO A 112 -10.27 26.45 4.93
N ALA A 113 -10.09 27.77 4.90
CA ALA A 113 -9.63 28.51 3.72
C ALA A 113 -8.10 28.44 3.48
N THR A 114 -7.35 27.81 4.38
CA THR A 114 -5.89 27.63 4.23
C THR A 114 -5.60 26.79 2.98
N GLU A 115 -4.68 27.25 2.14
CA GLU A 115 -4.29 26.54 0.91
C GLU A 115 -3.50 25.27 1.21
N VAL A 116 -3.66 24.25 0.36
CA VAL A 116 -2.94 22.97 0.44
C VAL A 116 -1.99 22.86 -0.76
N PRO A 117 -0.69 23.14 -0.62
CA PRO A 117 0.25 23.17 -1.75
C PRO A 117 0.35 21.86 -2.54
N GLY A 118 0.18 20.71 -1.87
CA GLY A 118 0.18 19.38 -2.51
C GLY A 118 -1.04 19.12 -3.41
N CYS A 119 -2.09 19.92 -3.27
CA CYS A 119 -3.30 19.90 -4.10
C CYS A 119 -3.54 21.29 -4.69
N PRO A 120 -2.85 21.68 -5.77
CA PRO A 120 -2.89 23.05 -6.28
C PRO A 120 -4.30 23.57 -6.54
N GLY A 121 -4.61 24.73 -5.94
CA GLY A 121 -5.93 25.37 -6.03
C GLY A 121 -6.96 24.85 -5.03
N TRP A 122 -6.59 23.94 -4.12
CA TRP A 122 -7.47 23.45 -3.07
C TRP A 122 -7.16 24.12 -1.73
N THR A 123 -8.21 24.30 -0.95
CA THR A 123 -8.15 24.65 0.47
C THR A 123 -8.27 23.40 1.35
N PHE A 124 -8.09 23.55 2.67
CA PHE A 124 -8.38 22.47 3.62
C PHE A 124 -9.85 22.04 3.59
N ALA A 125 -10.79 22.96 3.33
CA ALA A 125 -12.20 22.64 3.11
C ALA A 125 -12.37 21.73 1.89
N ASP A 126 -11.72 22.05 0.77
CA ASP A 126 -11.77 21.24 -0.45
C ASP A 126 -11.16 19.85 -0.26
N LEU A 127 -9.99 19.79 0.38
CA LEU A 127 -9.32 18.52 0.70
C LEU A 127 -10.20 17.62 1.59
N THR A 128 -10.79 18.20 2.64
CA THR A 128 -11.67 17.47 3.57
C THR A 128 -12.95 17.01 2.87
N ARG A 129 -13.56 17.88 2.05
CA ARG A 129 -14.76 17.56 1.25
C ARG A 129 -14.47 16.47 0.23
N HIS A 130 -13.32 16.52 -0.44
CA HIS A 130 -12.88 15.48 -1.37
C HIS A 130 -12.75 14.14 -0.66
N HIS A 131 -12.07 14.12 0.48
CA HIS A 131 -11.85 12.88 1.23
C HIS A 131 -13.17 12.23 1.66
N GLY A 132 -14.09 13.01 2.23
CA GLY A 132 -15.42 12.49 2.61
C GLY A 132 -16.26 12.07 1.41
N THR A 133 -16.14 12.77 0.27
CA THR A 133 -16.79 12.39 -0.99
C THR A 133 -16.34 11.02 -1.45
N THR A 134 -15.02 10.76 -1.41
CA THR A 134 -14.44 9.47 -1.76
C THR A 134 -14.98 8.35 -0.87
N HIS A 135 -15.06 8.56 0.44
CA HIS A 135 -15.66 7.61 1.38
C HIS A 135 -17.14 7.31 1.09
N ARG A 136 -17.99 8.34 0.93
CA ARG A 136 -19.42 8.16 0.63
C ARG A 136 -19.65 7.49 -0.73
N TRP A 137 -18.87 7.87 -1.73
CA TRP A 137 -18.92 7.25 -3.05
C TRP A 137 -18.58 5.76 -2.98
N ILE A 138 -17.47 5.39 -2.32
CA ILE A 138 -17.05 3.99 -2.17
C ILE A 138 -18.07 3.20 -1.36
N ALA A 139 -18.60 3.76 -0.27
CA ALA A 139 -19.66 3.13 0.52
C ALA A 139 -20.88 2.78 -0.36
N HIS A 140 -21.28 3.70 -1.25
CA HIS A 140 -22.35 3.46 -2.22
C HIS A 140 -21.99 2.34 -3.20
N LEU A 141 -20.81 2.41 -3.83
CA LEU A 141 -20.40 1.40 -4.81
C LEU A 141 -20.43 -0.02 -4.23
N VAL A 142 -19.85 -0.20 -3.04
CA VAL A 142 -19.72 -1.52 -2.38
C VAL A 142 -21.08 -2.01 -1.89
N ARG A 143 -21.90 -1.13 -1.30
CA ARG A 143 -23.26 -1.47 -0.86
C ARG A 143 -24.14 -1.97 -1.99
N HIS A 144 -24.00 -1.36 -3.17
CA HIS A 144 -24.78 -1.71 -4.35
C HIS A 144 -24.10 -2.73 -5.26
N ARG A 145 -22.85 -3.13 -4.98
CA ARG A 145 -22.03 -4.04 -5.78
C ARG A 145 -22.10 -3.70 -7.27
N VAL A 146 -21.84 -2.43 -7.58
CA VAL A 146 -21.98 -1.92 -8.95
C VAL A 146 -21.15 -2.76 -9.92
N THR A 147 -21.67 -3.00 -11.12
CA THR A 147 -20.98 -3.76 -12.18
C THR A 147 -20.54 -2.88 -13.33
N GLU A 148 -20.81 -1.57 -13.24
CA GLU A 148 -20.44 -0.56 -14.21
C GLU A 148 -19.99 0.70 -13.50
N ARG A 149 -19.35 1.59 -14.26
CA ARG A 149 -18.83 2.85 -13.75
C ARG A 149 -19.95 3.77 -13.29
N VAL A 150 -19.89 4.17 -12.02
CA VAL A 150 -20.76 5.18 -11.41
C VAL A 150 -19.91 6.35 -10.95
N TRP A 151 -20.26 7.58 -11.34
CA TRP A 151 -19.54 8.77 -10.93
C TRP A 151 -20.01 9.27 -9.56
N SER A 152 -19.10 9.89 -8.79
CA SER A 152 -19.44 10.46 -7.48
C SER A 152 -20.57 11.49 -7.53
N ARG A 153 -20.64 12.31 -8.59
CA ARG A 153 -21.72 13.29 -8.80
C ARG A 153 -23.11 12.67 -8.99
N ASP A 154 -23.17 11.38 -9.31
CA ASP A 154 -24.43 10.64 -9.53
C ASP A 154 -24.87 9.88 -8.26
N VAL A 155 -24.10 9.99 -7.18
CA VAL A 155 -24.37 9.35 -5.88
C VAL A 155 -24.94 10.38 -4.89
N PRO A 156 -25.91 10.01 -4.05
CA PRO A 156 -26.35 10.86 -2.95
C PRO A 156 -25.26 10.95 -1.87
N LEU A 157 -24.36 11.92 -2.00
CA LEU A 157 -23.20 12.10 -1.11
C LEU A 157 -23.53 12.77 0.23
N GLU A 158 -24.70 13.42 0.35
CA GLU A 158 -25.09 14.19 1.54
C GLU A 158 -24.02 15.23 1.92
N LEU A 159 -23.56 16.02 0.94
CA LEU A 159 -22.50 17.02 1.17
C LEU A 159 -22.93 18.03 2.25
N PRO A 160 -22.00 18.48 3.11
CA PRO A 160 -22.27 19.50 4.11
C PRO A 160 -22.58 20.85 3.44
N ASP A 161 -23.50 21.61 4.03
CA ASP A 161 -23.87 22.96 3.56
C ASP A 161 -22.76 23.97 3.88
N GLU A 162 -22.16 23.86 5.07
CA GLU A 162 -21.11 24.75 5.57
C GLU A 162 -19.75 24.02 5.60
N GLU A 163 -18.67 24.75 5.30
CA GLU A 163 -17.30 24.18 5.28
C GLU A 163 -16.82 23.71 6.65
N GLU A 164 -17.33 24.34 7.70
CA GLU A 164 -17.02 24.05 9.10
C GLU A 164 -17.52 22.65 9.53
N ASP A 165 -18.54 22.12 8.84
CA ASP A 165 -19.11 20.80 9.11
C ASP A 165 -18.36 19.66 8.39
N CYS A 166 -17.47 19.98 7.44
CA CYS A 166 -16.72 19.00 6.64
C CYS A 166 -15.94 17.97 7.48
N PRO A 167 -15.23 18.32 8.58
CA PRO A 167 -14.47 17.34 9.36
C PRO A 167 -15.36 16.28 10.03
N ASP A 168 -16.50 16.70 10.60
CA ASP A 168 -17.44 15.79 11.26
C ASP A 168 -18.17 14.93 10.23
N TRP A 169 -18.51 15.52 9.08
CA TRP A 169 -19.07 14.79 7.95
C TRP A 169 -18.10 13.74 7.38
N LEU A 170 -16.81 14.07 7.24
CA LEU A 170 -15.77 13.11 6.83
C LEU A 170 -15.65 11.97 7.85
N ALA A 171 -15.62 12.27 9.14
CA ALA A 171 -15.53 11.23 10.17
C ALA A 171 -16.71 10.24 10.07
N ALA A 172 -17.93 10.74 9.88
CA ALA A 172 -19.12 9.91 9.67
C ALA A 172 -19.07 9.12 8.35
N ALA A 173 -18.59 9.74 7.27
CA ALA A 173 -18.41 9.07 5.98
C ALA A 173 -17.41 7.91 6.07
N ALA A 174 -16.31 8.11 6.79
CA ALA A 174 -15.30 7.07 7.02
C ALA A 174 -15.87 5.90 7.81
N GLU A 175 -16.55 6.16 8.94
CA GLU A 175 -17.25 5.13 9.72
C GLU A 175 -18.22 4.32 8.85
N GLU A 176 -19.04 4.99 8.03
CA GLU A 176 -19.99 4.31 7.14
C GLU A 176 -19.28 3.43 6.11
N SER A 177 -18.27 3.97 5.42
CA SER A 177 -17.54 3.25 4.37
C SER A 177 -16.82 2.03 4.93
N LEU A 178 -16.17 2.16 6.09
CA LEU A 178 -15.48 1.08 6.77
C LEU A 178 -16.45 0.00 7.23
N LYS A 179 -17.60 0.39 7.80
CA LYS A 179 -18.65 -0.57 8.16
C LYS A 179 -19.12 -1.38 6.94
N VAL A 180 -19.32 -0.72 5.79
CA VAL A 180 -19.73 -1.41 4.55
C VAL A 180 -18.63 -2.34 4.06
N LEU A 181 -17.37 -1.91 4.06
CA LEU A 181 -16.22 -2.71 3.63
C LEU A 181 -16.00 -3.93 4.52
N ARG A 182 -16.01 -3.76 5.85
CA ARG A 182 -15.87 -4.87 6.82
C ARG A 182 -17.02 -5.87 6.75
N SER A 183 -18.21 -5.44 6.30
CA SER A 183 -19.38 -6.32 6.16
C SER A 183 -19.43 -7.06 4.81
N ALA A 184 -18.60 -6.67 3.85
CA ALA A 184 -18.57 -7.25 2.51
C ALA A 184 -17.49 -8.31 2.41
N ASP A 185 -17.75 -9.38 1.64
CA ASP A 185 -16.73 -10.36 1.32
C ASP A 185 -15.71 -9.72 0.35
N PRO A 186 -14.41 -9.62 0.72
CA PRO A 186 -13.37 -8.99 -0.08
C PRO A 186 -13.21 -9.63 -1.48
N GLU A 187 -13.59 -10.90 -1.63
CA GLU A 187 -13.54 -11.66 -2.89
C GLU A 187 -14.79 -11.48 -3.76
N THR A 188 -15.75 -10.65 -3.34
CA THR A 188 -16.94 -10.37 -4.16
C THR A 188 -16.55 -9.59 -5.42
N PRO A 189 -16.83 -10.11 -6.64
CA PRO A 189 -16.56 -9.38 -7.87
C PRO A 189 -17.45 -8.14 -8.00
N MET A 190 -16.86 -7.00 -8.37
CA MET A 190 -17.57 -5.76 -8.66
C MET A 190 -16.73 -4.85 -9.54
N TRP A 191 -17.36 -3.86 -10.15
CA TRP A 191 -16.64 -2.84 -10.90
C TRP A 191 -15.74 -2.00 -9.98
N SER A 192 -14.52 -1.75 -10.44
CA SER A 192 -13.59 -0.78 -9.86
C SER A 192 -12.89 0.03 -10.96
N PRO A 193 -12.35 1.23 -10.64
CA PRO A 193 -11.56 2.02 -11.59
C PRO A 193 -10.13 1.50 -11.81
N GLY A 194 -9.72 0.41 -11.13
CA GLY A 194 -8.34 -0.11 -11.18
C GLY A 194 -8.23 -1.53 -11.71
N ALA A 195 -7.07 -2.14 -11.49
CA ALA A 195 -6.75 -3.48 -11.98
C ALA A 195 -7.62 -4.57 -11.35
N ASP A 196 -7.91 -4.43 -10.05
CA ASP A 196 -8.63 -5.43 -9.27
C ASP A 196 -10.15 -5.16 -9.25
N GLN A 197 -10.93 -6.03 -9.87
CA GLN A 197 -12.39 -5.91 -10.00
C GLN A 197 -13.12 -6.66 -8.87
N HIS A 198 -12.74 -6.39 -7.62
CA HIS A 198 -13.32 -6.97 -6.41
C HIS A 198 -13.46 -5.93 -5.30
N VAL A 199 -14.23 -6.24 -4.25
CA VAL A 199 -14.44 -5.37 -3.08
C VAL A 199 -13.12 -4.94 -2.43
N ARG A 200 -12.15 -5.86 -2.29
CA ARG A 200 -10.86 -5.59 -1.64
C ARG A 200 -10.06 -4.44 -2.26
N PHE A 201 -10.31 -4.11 -3.53
CA PHE A 201 -9.72 -2.95 -4.19
C PHE A 201 -9.95 -1.66 -3.38
N PHE A 202 -11.17 -1.48 -2.86
CA PHE A 202 -11.59 -0.22 -2.27
C PHE A 202 -10.99 0.04 -0.90
N ALA A 203 -10.71 -0.99 -0.10
CA ALA A 203 -10.02 -0.83 1.18
C ALA A 203 -8.57 -0.37 0.97
N ARG A 204 -7.83 -1.04 0.06
CA ARG A 204 -6.47 -0.65 -0.32
C ARG A 204 -6.44 0.74 -0.96
N ARG A 205 -7.41 1.07 -1.82
CA ARG A 205 -7.52 2.41 -2.41
C ARG A 205 -7.75 3.50 -1.36
N LEU A 206 -8.69 3.29 -0.44
CA LEU A 206 -8.96 4.25 0.64
C LEU A 206 -7.74 4.47 1.53
N LEU A 207 -6.93 3.43 1.77
CA LEU A 207 -5.70 3.58 2.54
C LEU A 207 -4.78 4.61 1.90
N PHE A 208 -4.52 4.50 0.60
CA PHE A 208 -3.59 5.43 -0.07
C PHE A 208 -4.18 6.82 -0.31
N GLU A 209 -5.50 6.93 -0.47
CA GLU A 209 -6.18 8.23 -0.38
C GLU A 209 -5.96 8.88 1.00
N ALA A 210 -6.07 8.12 2.10
CA ALA A 210 -5.91 8.64 3.46
C ALA A 210 -4.45 8.97 3.81
N VAL A 211 -3.50 8.12 3.40
CA VAL A 211 -2.06 8.33 3.63
C VAL A 211 -1.58 9.59 2.91
N VAL A 212 -1.90 9.73 1.62
CA VAL A 212 -1.42 10.86 0.80
C VAL A 212 -2.08 12.17 1.24
N HIS A 213 -3.38 12.18 1.51
CA HIS A 213 -4.05 13.41 1.94
C HIS A 213 -3.75 13.82 3.38
N LEU A 214 -3.40 12.86 4.26
CA LEU A 214 -2.77 13.20 5.53
C LEU A 214 -1.42 13.87 5.32
N ALA A 215 -0.58 13.35 4.40
CA ALA A 215 0.68 14.00 4.07
C ALA A 215 0.47 15.41 3.49
N ASP A 216 -0.54 15.61 2.62
CA ASP A 216 -0.90 16.93 2.09
C ASP A 216 -1.25 17.92 3.22
N ALA A 217 -2.08 17.49 4.18
CA ALA A 217 -2.43 18.29 5.34
C ALA A 217 -1.21 18.62 6.21
N GLU A 218 -0.32 17.66 6.44
CA GLU A 218 0.89 17.86 7.25
C GLU A 218 1.88 18.82 6.58
N LEU A 219 2.09 18.67 5.27
CA LEU A 219 2.95 19.55 4.49
C LEU A 219 2.42 20.98 4.45
N ALA A 220 1.11 21.17 4.28
CA ALA A 220 0.48 22.48 4.30
C ALA A 220 0.66 23.21 5.66
N LEU A 221 0.84 22.45 6.74
CA LEU A 221 1.13 22.97 8.08
C LEU A 221 2.64 23.07 8.39
N GLY A 222 3.51 22.86 7.39
CA GLY A 222 4.96 22.88 7.56
C GLY A 222 5.52 21.73 8.41
N ARG A 223 4.77 20.63 8.53
CA ARG A 223 5.21 19.41 9.22
C ARG A 223 5.84 18.43 8.24
N THR A 224 6.68 17.54 8.74
CA THR A 224 7.25 16.45 7.96
C THR A 224 6.34 15.22 8.08
N PRO A 225 5.68 14.79 6.99
CA PRO A 225 4.90 13.56 7.01
C PRO A 225 5.80 12.36 7.28
N ARG A 226 5.26 11.36 7.98
CA ARG A 226 5.93 10.07 8.16
C ARG A 226 5.00 8.96 7.69
N VAL A 227 5.44 8.25 6.65
CA VAL A 227 4.77 7.06 6.12
C VAL A 227 5.63 5.85 6.48
N GLU A 228 5.02 4.85 7.11
CA GLU A 228 5.73 3.61 7.47
C GLU A 228 6.16 2.85 6.22
N ALA A 229 7.35 2.24 6.28
CA ALA A 229 8.04 1.78 5.08
C ALA A 229 7.30 0.68 4.32
N CYS A 230 6.62 -0.24 5.03
CA CYS A 230 5.80 -1.29 4.42
C CYS A 230 4.55 -0.70 3.75
N THR A 231 3.86 0.23 4.42
CA THR A 231 2.72 0.95 3.84
C THR A 231 3.16 1.73 2.59
N ALA A 232 4.32 2.38 2.64
CA ALA A 232 4.83 3.13 1.50
C ALA A 232 5.20 2.24 0.31
N ALA A 233 5.82 1.09 0.57
CA ALA A 233 6.11 0.09 -0.44
C ALA A 233 4.81 -0.41 -1.11
N ASP A 234 3.79 -0.76 -0.33
CA ASP A 234 2.48 -1.17 -0.85
C ASP A 234 1.80 -0.05 -1.65
N GLY A 235 1.96 1.21 -1.24
CA GLY A 235 1.41 2.37 -1.96
C GLY A 235 2.07 2.66 -3.29
N ILE A 236 3.38 2.43 -3.39
CA ILE A 236 4.10 2.49 -4.68
C ILE A 236 3.58 1.40 -5.61
N GLU A 237 3.36 0.19 -5.10
CA GLU A 237 2.80 -0.91 -5.88
C GLU A 237 1.35 -0.64 -6.31
N GLU A 238 0.48 -0.20 -5.41
CA GLU A 238 -0.91 0.18 -5.75
C GLU A 238 -0.95 1.26 -6.83
N PHE A 239 -0.10 2.28 -6.71
CA PHE A 239 0.01 3.33 -7.71
C PHE A 239 0.41 2.75 -9.08
N LEU A 240 1.49 1.97 -9.14
CA LEU A 240 1.99 1.39 -10.38
C LEU A 240 1.03 0.37 -11.00
N GLU A 241 0.30 -0.40 -10.18
CA GLU A 241 -0.74 -1.34 -10.61
C GLU A 241 -1.94 -0.63 -11.26
N ASN A 242 -2.37 0.49 -10.69
CA ASN A 242 -3.60 1.17 -11.11
C ASN A 242 -3.34 2.27 -12.16
N LEU A 243 -2.11 2.78 -12.26
CA LEU A 243 -1.74 3.82 -13.22
C LEU A 243 -2.18 3.54 -14.67
N PRO A 244 -2.10 2.31 -15.24
CA PRO A 244 -2.60 2.01 -16.59
C PRO A 244 -4.11 2.14 -16.77
N PHE A 245 -4.88 2.08 -15.67
CA PHE A 245 -6.34 2.16 -15.67
C PHE A 245 -6.83 3.61 -15.47
N LEU A 246 -5.93 4.51 -15.08
CA LEU A 246 -6.20 5.93 -14.92
C LEU A 246 -5.92 6.66 -16.23
N GLY A 247 -6.90 6.69 -17.15
CA GLY A 247 -6.72 7.25 -18.50
C GLY A 247 -6.06 8.64 -18.58
N ARG A 248 -6.36 9.53 -17.61
CA ARG A 248 -5.75 10.87 -17.53
C ARG A 248 -4.22 10.86 -17.31
N LEU A 249 -3.68 9.77 -16.77
CA LEU A 249 -2.25 9.57 -16.51
C LEU A 249 -1.64 8.56 -17.50
N ALA A 250 -2.38 7.49 -17.83
CA ALA A 250 -1.93 6.46 -18.76
C ALA A 250 -1.66 7.02 -20.16
N GLU A 251 -2.50 7.93 -20.67
CA GLU A 251 -2.32 8.54 -21.98
C GLU A 251 -1.03 9.41 -22.08
N PRO A 252 -0.77 10.38 -21.17
CA PRO A 252 0.51 11.09 -21.13
C PRO A 252 1.72 10.16 -20.96
N ALA A 253 1.63 9.17 -20.07
CA ALA A 253 2.73 8.22 -19.83
C ALA A 253 3.07 7.42 -21.09
N ALA A 254 2.06 6.98 -21.85
CA ALA A 254 2.25 6.30 -23.13
C ALA A 254 2.81 7.21 -24.23
N ALA A 255 2.58 8.52 -24.13
CA ALA A 255 3.02 9.50 -25.11
C ALA A 255 4.42 10.08 -24.84
N LEU A 256 5.15 9.57 -23.83
CA LEU A 256 6.48 10.09 -23.44
C LEU A 256 7.55 10.01 -24.53
N GLY A 257 7.40 9.09 -25.50
CA GLY A 257 8.39 8.91 -26.58
C GLY A 257 9.75 8.41 -26.08
N ARG A 258 9.76 7.67 -24.96
CA ARG A 258 10.96 7.17 -24.28
C ARG A 258 10.96 5.63 -24.19
N ASP A 259 10.47 4.97 -25.23
CA ASP A 259 10.35 3.51 -25.27
C ASP A 259 11.69 2.83 -24.96
N GLY A 260 11.66 1.88 -24.02
CA GLY A 260 12.84 1.13 -23.57
C GLY A 260 13.65 1.79 -22.45
N ALA A 261 13.37 3.07 -22.11
CA ALA A 261 13.93 3.66 -20.90
C ALA A 261 13.39 2.94 -19.66
N PHE A 262 14.23 2.69 -18.67
CA PHE A 262 13.79 2.07 -17.43
C PHE A 262 14.26 2.83 -16.19
N LEU A 263 13.29 3.14 -15.34
CA LEU A 263 13.41 3.92 -14.12
C LEU A 263 13.42 2.94 -12.95
N ARG A 264 14.39 3.10 -12.05
CA ARG A 264 14.50 2.30 -10.84
C ARG A 264 14.24 3.15 -9.61
N LEU A 265 13.19 2.81 -8.86
CA LEU A 265 12.95 3.33 -7.52
C LEU A 265 13.58 2.35 -6.52
N ARG A 266 14.44 2.80 -5.61
CA ARG A 266 15.09 1.92 -4.62
C ARG A 266 14.95 2.47 -3.20
N ALA A 267 14.23 1.74 -2.37
CA ALA A 267 14.05 2.05 -0.97
C ALA A 267 15.32 1.68 -0.18
N THR A 268 15.92 2.66 0.49
CA THR A 268 17.19 2.49 1.25
C THR A 268 16.99 1.86 2.62
N ASP A 269 15.83 2.06 3.23
CA ASP A 269 15.41 1.56 4.53
C ASP A 269 14.97 0.09 4.50
N THR A 270 14.41 -0.34 3.38
CA THR A 270 13.87 -1.71 3.22
C THR A 270 14.62 -2.57 2.21
N GLY A 271 15.42 -1.96 1.35
CA GLY A 271 16.07 -2.62 0.21
C GLY A 271 15.13 -2.94 -0.96
N ALA A 272 13.84 -2.58 -0.87
CA ALA A 272 12.88 -2.80 -1.95
C ALA A 272 13.27 -2.04 -3.22
N ALA A 273 12.95 -2.59 -4.38
CA ALA A 273 13.16 -1.89 -5.64
C ALA A 273 12.05 -2.18 -6.65
N TRP A 274 11.65 -1.15 -7.38
CA TRP A 274 10.66 -1.20 -8.44
C TRP A 274 11.30 -0.70 -9.72
N THR A 275 11.16 -1.45 -10.81
CA THR A 275 11.64 -1.06 -12.13
C THR A 275 10.45 -0.79 -13.03
N VAL A 276 10.35 0.43 -13.54
CA VAL A 276 9.34 0.87 -14.51
C VAL A 276 10.01 0.95 -15.88
N VAL A 277 9.57 0.16 -16.85
CA VAL A 277 10.06 0.18 -18.23
C VAL A 277 9.04 0.88 -19.10
N LEU A 278 9.43 2.00 -19.71
CA LEU A 278 8.56 2.82 -20.56
C LEU A 278 8.35 2.20 -21.94
N GLY A 279 7.17 2.43 -22.51
CA GLY A 279 6.73 1.91 -23.80
C GLY A 279 5.78 0.71 -23.69
N GLY A 280 5.34 0.22 -24.86
CA GLY A 280 4.37 -0.88 -24.97
C GLY A 280 2.90 -0.40 -24.99
N GLY A 281 1.96 -1.36 -25.08
CA GLY A 281 0.53 -1.05 -25.30
C GLY A 281 -0.16 -0.26 -24.19
N SER A 282 0.34 -0.34 -22.95
CA SER A 282 -0.13 0.40 -21.77
C SER A 282 0.73 1.63 -21.44
N GLY A 283 1.73 1.95 -22.28
CA GLY A 283 2.67 3.06 -22.06
C GLY A 283 3.83 2.76 -21.12
N PHE A 284 3.71 1.77 -20.24
CA PHE A 284 4.81 1.19 -19.47
C PHE A 284 4.46 -0.21 -18.94
N ARG A 285 5.47 -0.95 -18.51
CA ARG A 285 5.35 -2.13 -17.63
C ARG A 285 6.18 -1.90 -16.36
N TRP A 286 5.87 -2.57 -15.27
CA TRP A 286 6.70 -2.50 -14.07
C TRP A 286 6.91 -3.90 -13.46
N GLU A 287 7.99 -4.04 -12.71
CA GLU A 287 8.35 -5.25 -11.98
C GLU A 287 8.94 -4.87 -10.61
N ASN A 288 8.58 -5.61 -9.56
CA ASN A 288 9.30 -5.53 -8.29
C ASN A 288 10.47 -6.51 -8.30
N ALA A 289 11.62 -6.06 -7.79
CA ALA A 289 12.72 -6.95 -7.48
C ALA A 289 12.51 -7.48 -6.05
N ALA A 290 11.59 -8.42 -5.88
CA ALA A 290 11.56 -9.21 -4.65
C ALA A 290 12.89 -10.01 -4.57
N HIS A 291 13.57 -9.93 -3.43
CA HIS A 291 14.94 -10.44 -3.25
C HIS A 291 15.03 -11.93 -3.63
N GLY A 292 15.86 -12.26 -4.63
CA GLY A 292 16.36 -13.62 -4.84
C GLY A 292 16.04 -14.29 -6.18
N ALA A 293 15.35 -13.63 -7.12
CA ALA A 293 15.38 -14.09 -8.49
C ALA A 293 16.76 -13.75 -9.10
N SER A 294 17.74 -14.64 -8.88
CA SER A 294 18.80 -14.89 -9.87
C SER A 294 18.16 -15.52 -11.11
N GLY A 295 17.21 -14.82 -11.72
CA GLY A 295 16.73 -15.06 -13.06
C GLY A 295 17.59 -14.19 -13.96
N SER A 296 18.45 -14.83 -14.73
CA SER A 296 19.36 -14.24 -15.70
C SER A 296 18.64 -13.59 -16.89
N ASP A 297 17.69 -12.69 -16.60
CA ASP A 297 17.03 -11.76 -17.53
C ASP A 297 16.37 -10.57 -16.80
N ALA A 298 16.50 -10.43 -15.47
CA ALA A 298 16.29 -9.15 -14.80
C ALA A 298 17.44 -8.22 -15.21
N SER A 299 17.26 -7.49 -16.31
CA SER A 299 18.21 -6.58 -16.95
C SER A 299 19.39 -6.15 -16.06
N GLY A 300 20.49 -6.89 -16.14
CA GLY A 300 21.79 -6.52 -15.57
C GLY A 300 22.46 -5.36 -16.33
N GLY A 301 21.65 -4.48 -16.94
CA GLY A 301 22.08 -3.24 -17.55
C GLY A 301 21.92 -2.09 -16.56
N ASP A 302 22.75 -1.06 -16.72
CA ASP A 302 22.60 0.19 -15.97
C ASP A 302 21.23 0.81 -16.26
N ALA A 303 20.46 1.10 -15.21
CA ALA A 303 19.18 1.78 -15.35
C ALA A 303 19.35 3.13 -16.03
N THR A 304 18.38 3.51 -16.87
CA THR A 304 18.35 4.85 -17.47
C THR A 304 18.41 5.90 -16.37
N VAL A 305 17.66 5.69 -15.28
CA VAL A 305 17.75 6.49 -14.07
C VAL A 305 17.42 5.64 -12.85
N THR A 306 18.16 5.84 -11.76
CA THR A 306 17.84 5.29 -10.44
C THR A 306 17.63 6.44 -9.46
N VAL A 307 16.55 6.37 -8.69
CA VAL A 307 16.32 7.23 -7.52
C VAL A 307 16.29 6.37 -6.26
N GLU A 308 17.15 6.72 -5.32
CA GLU A 308 17.22 6.10 -4.00
C GLU A 308 16.69 7.06 -2.94
N GLY A 309 15.90 6.56 -2.00
CA GLY A 309 15.33 7.32 -0.88
C GLY A 309 14.71 6.38 0.15
N ALA A 310 14.19 6.89 1.27
CA ALA A 310 13.34 6.09 2.16
C ALA A 310 12.03 5.73 1.44
N ALA A 311 11.41 4.59 1.75
CA ALA A 311 10.20 4.15 1.05
C ALA A 311 9.06 5.20 1.13
N GLY A 312 8.87 5.82 2.31
CA GLY A 312 7.90 6.89 2.52
C GLY A 312 8.15 8.11 1.62
N GLU A 313 9.41 8.53 1.47
CA GLU A 313 9.76 9.66 0.60
C GLU A 313 9.59 9.30 -0.88
N LEU A 314 9.89 8.06 -1.27
CA LEU A 314 9.64 7.57 -2.63
C LEU A 314 8.13 7.52 -2.96
N LEU A 315 7.28 7.16 -2.00
CA LEU A 315 5.83 7.25 -2.17
C LEU A 315 5.42 8.72 -2.41
N LEU A 316 5.89 9.65 -1.58
CA LEU A 316 5.57 11.07 -1.74
C LEU A 316 6.13 11.63 -3.05
N LEU A 317 7.26 11.11 -3.55
CA LEU A 317 7.80 11.45 -4.86
C LEU A 317 6.88 11.03 -6.00
N VAL A 318 6.42 9.78 -6.04
CA VAL A 318 5.56 9.30 -7.14
C VAL A 318 4.17 9.94 -7.13
N TYR A 319 3.71 10.42 -5.97
CA TYR A 319 2.50 11.24 -5.85
C TYR A 319 2.75 12.75 -6.04
N GLY A 320 3.98 13.19 -6.33
CA GLY A 320 4.30 14.60 -6.63
C GLY A 320 4.35 15.54 -5.42
N ARG A 321 4.45 15.01 -4.20
CA ARG A 321 4.60 15.77 -2.93
C ARG A 321 6.07 16.01 -2.55
N ARG A 322 6.97 15.43 -3.31
CA ARG A 322 8.43 15.64 -3.26
C ARG A 322 8.97 15.88 -4.66
N ALA A 323 10.08 16.62 -4.74
CA ALA A 323 10.79 16.81 -5.99
C ALA A 323 12.02 15.89 -6.05
N PRO A 324 12.41 15.40 -7.24
CA PRO A 324 13.63 14.61 -7.42
C PRO A 324 14.94 15.31 -7.00
N GLY A 325 14.89 16.62 -6.74
CA GLY A 325 16.03 17.42 -6.30
C GLY A 325 16.09 17.65 -4.80
N ASP A 326 15.13 17.13 -4.04
CA ASP A 326 15.13 17.25 -2.58
C ASP A 326 16.28 16.41 -1.97
N GLU A 327 16.74 16.77 -0.78
CA GLU A 327 17.95 16.19 -0.17
C GLU A 327 17.77 14.73 0.29
N GLU A 328 16.52 14.30 0.39
CA GLU A 328 16.10 12.94 0.72
C GLU A 328 16.42 11.93 -0.40
N PHE A 329 16.75 12.39 -1.62
CA PHE A 329 16.97 11.54 -2.77
C PHE A 329 18.41 11.57 -3.29
N THR A 330 18.90 10.39 -3.66
CA THR A 330 20.07 10.24 -4.52
C THR A 330 19.61 9.79 -5.91
N VAL A 331 19.77 10.66 -6.91
CA VAL A 331 19.42 10.37 -8.30
C VAL A 331 20.69 10.12 -9.12
N THR A 332 20.74 8.99 -9.81
CA THR A 332 21.85 8.59 -10.70
C THR A 332 21.33 8.26 -12.09
N GLY A 333 22.09 8.59 -13.14
CA GLY A 333 21.68 8.42 -14.54
C GLY A 333 20.98 9.65 -15.14
N GLU A 334 20.08 9.43 -16.10
CA GLU A 334 19.37 10.46 -16.87
C GLU A 334 18.15 11.00 -16.11
N ARG A 335 18.36 11.99 -15.23
CA ARG A 335 17.28 12.63 -14.45
C ARG A 335 16.10 13.10 -15.30
N GLU A 336 16.33 13.55 -16.53
CA GLU A 336 15.27 13.99 -17.45
C GLU A 336 14.22 12.89 -17.75
N ALA A 337 14.61 11.61 -17.69
CA ALA A 337 13.67 10.50 -17.84
C ALA A 337 12.74 10.37 -16.62
N LEU A 338 13.27 10.59 -15.41
CA LEU A 338 12.49 10.62 -14.17
C LEU A 338 11.54 11.81 -14.14
N ASP A 339 12.04 13.01 -14.44
CA ASP A 339 11.23 14.23 -14.46
C ASP A 339 10.07 14.13 -15.46
N ALA A 340 10.34 13.58 -16.66
CA ALA A 340 9.30 13.38 -17.68
C ALA A 340 8.23 12.39 -17.24
N TRP A 341 8.63 11.27 -16.62
CA TRP A 341 7.68 10.28 -16.13
C TRP A 341 6.81 10.84 -14.99
N LEU A 342 7.41 11.48 -13.98
CA LEU A 342 6.68 12.11 -12.88
C LEU A 342 5.72 13.19 -13.37
N ALA A 343 6.12 13.99 -14.35
CA ALA A 343 5.24 15.00 -14.94
C ALA A 343 4.04 14.37 -15.67
N ALA A 344 4.24 13.24 -16.36
CA ALA A 344 3.18 12.53 -17.06
C ALA A 344 2.23 11.77 -16.13
N THR A 345 2.68 11.42 -14.91
CA THR A 345 1.91 10.64 -13.94
C THR A 345 1.43 11.46 -12.73
N SER A 346 1.60 12.78 -12.76
CA SER A 346 1.17 13.69 -11.70
C SER A 346 -0.35 13.64 -11.48
N LEU A 347 -0.76 13.49 -10.22
CA LEU A 347 -2.15 13.31 -9.79
C LEU A 347 -2.92 14.60 -9.50
#